data_AF-A0AAW0GM22-F1
#
_entry.id   AF-A0AAW0GM22-F1
#
_cell.length_a   1.000
_cell.length_b   1.000
_cell.length_c   1.000
_cell.angle_alpha   90.00
_cell.angle_beta   90.00
_cell.angle_gamma   90.00
#
_symmetry.space_group_name_H-M   'P 1'
#
loop_
_entity.id
_entity.type
_entity.pdbx_description
1 polymer ?
#
loop_
_entity_poly.entity_id
_entity_poly.type
_entity_poly.pdbx_seq_one_letter_code
_entity_poly.pdbx_strand_id
1 'polypeptide(L)'
;MSFGRPPSISAGFSVAPPDRGSFPLDHYGECKDFMKTYLDCLRKNGSNSTPCRHLNRDYLDCRMNRGLMDRDEWKNLGLSNLAGDTQANVTKDKDKPNQ
;
A
#
# COMPACT_ATOMS: atom_id res chain seq x y z
N MET A 1 54.31 -4.64 23.76
CA MET A 1 53.14 -4.13 23.00
C MET A 1 52.18 -5.29 22.78
N SER A 2 50.96 -5.26 23.33
CA SER A 2 49.87 -6.18 22.96
C SER A 2 48.53 -5.54 23.33
N PHE A 3 48.27 -4.40 22.69
CA PHE A 3 46.94 -3.80 22.57
C PHE A 3 46.40 -4.27 21.22
N GLY A 4 45.28 -5.01 21.16
CA GLY A 4 44.68 -5.29 19.85
C GLY A 4 43.77 -6.50 19.65
N ARG A 5 42.97 -6.94 20.64
CA ARG A 5 41.85 -7.84 20.33
C ARG A 5 40.59 -7.40 21.06
N PRO A 6 39.65 -6.70 20.40
CA PRO A 6 38.33 -6.44 20.97
C PRO A 6 37.58 -7.77 21.15
N PRO A 7 36.81 -7.94 22.24
CA PRO A 7 35.92 -9.08 22.38
C PRO A 7 34.87 -9.00 21.28
N SER A 8 34.71 -10.10 20.56
CA SER A 8 33.65 -10.30 19.59
C SER A 8 32.31 -10.08 20.30
N ILE A 9 31.66 -8.94 20.05
CA ILE A 9 30.26 -8.67 20.41
C ILE A 9 29.34 -9.51 19.50
N SER A 10 29.50 -10.82 19.56
CA SER A 10 28.49 -11.79 19.13
C SER A 10 27.48 -12.01 20.27
N ALA A 11 27.12 -10.94 20.98
CA ALA A 11 25.94 -10.93 21.83
C ALA A 11 24.77 -10.67 20.90
N GLY A 12 23.99 -11.72 20.62
CA GLY A 12 22.88 -11.68 19.70
C GLY A 12 22.02 -10.44 19.91
N PHE A 13 22.01 -9.56 18.91
CA PHE A 13 21.01 -8.51 18.74
C PHE A 13 19.68 -9.16 18.36
N SER A 14 19.15 -10.04 19.21
CA SER A 14 17.73 -10.34 19.19
C SER A 14 17.08 -9.18 19.91
N VAL A 15 16.79 -8.12 19.15
CA VAL A 15 15.96 -7.02 19.62
C VAL A 15 14.64 -7.66 20.06
N ALA A 16 14.33 -7.64 21.36
CA ALA A 16 13.03 -8.05 21.84
C ALA A 16 11.97 -7.16 21.15
N PRO A 17 11.05 -7.72 20.36
CA PRO A 17 10.01 -6.93 19.70
C PRO A 17 9.03 -6.44 20.77
N PRO A 18 9.07 -5.13 21.08
CA PRO A 18 8.16 -4.19 20.41
C PRO A 18 8.88 -3.02 19.72
N ASP A 19 10.21 -3.00 19.73
CA ASP A 19 11.02 -1.85 19.29
C ASP A 19 11.05 -1.62 17.77
N ARG A 20 10.72 -2.64 16.98
CA ARG A 20 10.39 -2.45 15.56
C ARG A 20 8.90 -2.23 15.42
N GLY A 21 8.41 -1.13 15.99
CA GLY A 21 7.01 -0.73 15.95
C GLY A 21 6.37 -1.16 14.64
N SER A 22 5.33 -1.99 14.74
CA SER A 22 4.46 -2.31 13.61
C SER A 22 4.14 -0.98 12.96
N PHE A 23 4.66 -0.75 11.76
CA PHE A 23 4.62 0.54 11.10
C PHE A 23 3.19 1.08 11.28
N PRO A 24 2.99 2.35 11.69
CA PRO A 24 1.65 2.92 11.88
C PRO A 24 0.75 2.89 10.61
N LEU A 25 1.24 2.29 9.52
CA LEU A 25 0.50 1.83 8.35
C LEU A 25 -0.50 0.69 8.63
N ASP A 26 -0.33 -0.07 9.71
CA ASP A 26 -1.24 -1.17 10.08
C ASP A 26 -2.04 -0.79 11.33
N HIS A 27 -2.81 0.29 11.25
CA HIS A 27 -3.44 0.82 12.45
C HIS A 27 -4.42 -0.20 13.05
N TYR A 28 -5.21 -0.96 12.26
CA TYR A 28 -6.06 -2.06 12.75
C TYR A 28 -6.45 -3.09 11.66
N GLY A 29 -5.76 -3.12 10.52
CA GLY A 29 -6.14 -3.99 9.40
C GLY A 29 -7.48 -3.64 8.73
N GLU A 30 -7.89 -2.36 8.74
CA GLU A 30 -9.17 -1.86 8.20
C GLU A 30 -9.45 -2.28 6.74
N CYS A 31 -8.41 -2.41 5.91
CA CYS A 31 -8.51 -2.77 4.49
C CYS A 31 -8.09 -4.22 4.21
N LYS A 32 -7.97 -5.07 5.24
CA LYS A 32 -7.47 -6.45 5.13
C LYS A 32 -8.40 -7.35 4.31
N ASP A 33 -9.70 -7.08 4.29
CA ASP A 33 -10.66 -7.84 3.47
C ASP A 33 -10.39 -7.66 1.97
N PHE A 34 -10.20 -6.42 1.51
CA PHE A 34 -9.83 -6.13 0.12
C PHE A 34 -8.47 -6.75 -0.23
N MET A 35 -7.50 -6.69 0.69
CA MET A 35 -6.19 -7.32 0.52
C MET A 35 -6.33 -8.84 0.33
N LYS A 36 -7.12 -9.52 1.18
CA LYS A 36 -7.35 -10.96 1.07
C LYS A 36 -7.98 -11.31 -0.28
N THR A 37 -8.98 -10.56 -0.72
CA THR A 37 -9.66 -10.80 -2.00
C THR A 37 -8.69 -10.64 -3.18
N TYR A 38 -7.85 -9.60 -3.16
CA TYR A 38 -6.81 -9.41 -4.18
C TYR A 38 -5.79 -10.57 -4.19
N LEU A 39 -5.28 -10.96 -3.03
CA LEU A 39 -4.34 -12.08 -2.91
C LEU A 39 -4.98 -13.41 -3.33
N ASP A 40 -6.26 -13.62 -3.01
CA ASP A 40 -7.01 -14.78 -3.45
C ASP A 40 -7.14 -14.84 -4.98
N CYS A 41 -7.43 -13.71 -5.60
CA CYS A 41 -7.44 -13.60 -7.05
C CYS A 41 -6.07 -13.90 -7.67
N LEU A 42 -4.97 -13.38 -7.10
CA LEU A 42 -3.62 -13.67 -7.59
C LEU A 42 -3.31 -15.16 -7.49
N ARG A 43 -3.66 -15.81 -6.37
CA ARG A 43 -3.46 -17.26 -6.18
C ARG A 43 -4.23 -18.06 -7.22
N LYS A 44 -5.48 -17.70 -7.51
CA LYS A 44 -6.32 -18.36 -8.52
C LYS A 44 -5.78 -18.20 -9.95
N ASN A 45 -5.18 -17.06 -10.26
CA ASN A 45 -4.69 -16.72 -11.60
C ASN A 45 -3.19 -16.98 -11.79
N GLY A 46 -2.53 -17.68 -10.86
CA GLY A 46 -1.10 -18.00 -10.98
C GLY A 46 -0.20 -16.76 -10.99
N SER A 47 -0.47 -15.81 -10.10
CA SER A 47 0.25 -14.52 -9.97
C SER A 47 0.05 -13.52 -11.12
N ASN A 48 -0.89 -13.78 -12.04
CA ASN A 48 -1.29 -12.78 -13.03
C ASN A 48 -2.12 -11.68 -12.37
N SER A 49 -1.57 -10.47 -12.32
CA SER A 49 -2.24 -9.30 -11.71
C SER A 49 -3.30 -8.66 -12.63
N THR A 50 -3.20 -8.85 -13.95
CA THR A 50 -4.13 -8.28 -14.95
C THR A 50 -5.61 -8.48 -14.62
N PRO A 51 -6.11 -9.71 -14.35
CA PRO A 51 -7.52 -9.92 -13.97
C PRO A 51 -7.85 -9.34 -12.59
N CYS A 52 -6.87 -9.22 -11.70
CA CYS A 52 -7.04 -8.78 -10.32
C CYS A 52 -6.87 -7.26 -10.12
N ARG A 53 -6.61 -6.51 -11.19
CA ARG A 53 -6.38 -5.05 -11.11
C ARG A 53 -7.54 -4.30 -10.47
N HIS A 54 -8.79 -4.76 -10.67
CA HIS A 54 -9.97 -4.11 -10.10
C HIS A 54 -10.00 -4.25 -8.57
N LEU A 55 -9.64 -5.43 -8.06
CA LEU A 55 -9.50 -5.69 -6.62
C LEU A 55 -8.34 -4.90 -6.00
N ASN A 56 -7.26 -4.69 -6.77
CA ASN A 56 -6.15 -3.85 -6.34
C ASN A 56 -6.57 -2.38 -6.21
N ARG A 57 -7.41 -1.88 -7.14
CA ARG A 57 -7.99 -0.53 -7.05
C ARG A 57 -8.81 -0.37 -5.77
N ASP A 58 -9.71 -1.29 -5.47
CA ASP A 58 -10.54 -1.22 -4.25
C ASP A 58 -9.69 -1.26 -2.98
N TYR A 59 -8.63 -2.08 -2.98
CA TYR A 59 -7.69 -2.13 -1.87
C TYR A 59 -6.98 -0.79 -1.64
N LEU A 60 -6.49 -0.16 -2.71
CA LEU A 60 -5.82 1.13 -2.62
C LEU A 60 -6.79 2.28 -2.30
N ASP A 61 -8.02 2.24 -2.82
CA ASP A 61 -9.06 3.21 -2.50
C ASP A 61 -9.38 3.20 -1.01
N CYS A 62 -9.52 2.00 -0.42
CA CYS A 62 -9.71 1.85 1.02
C CYS A 62 -8.56 2.50 1.81
N ARG A 63 -7.30 2.30 1.38
CA ARG A 63 -6.15 2.90 2.07
C ARG A 63 -6.12 4.42 1.95
N MET A 64 -6.47 4.96 0.79
CA MET A 64 -6.58 6.41 0.57
C MET A 64 -7.71 7.03 1.39
N ASN A 65 -8.89 6.41 1.44
CA ASN A 65 -10.03 6.91 2.21
C ASN A 65 -9.78 6.90 3.72
N ARG A 66 -8.97 5.96 4.21
CA ARG A 66 -8.61 5.83 5.64
C ARG A 66 -7.37 6.64 6.03
N GLY A 67 -6.76 7.37 5.11
CA GLY A 67 -5.51 8.10 5.36
C GLY A 67 -4.32 7.18 5.67
N LEU A 68 -4.39 5.91 5.27
CA LEU A 68 -3.29 4.94 5.34
C LEU A 68 -2.27 5.14 4.20
N MET A 69 -2.64 5.91 3.19
CA MET A 69 -1.84 6.25 2.02
C MET A 69 -2.30 7.62 1.49
N ASP A 70 -1.36 8.42 0.98
CA ASP A 70 -1.70 9.67 0.27
C ASP A 70 -2.56 9.38 -0.97
N ARG A 71 -3.46 10.31 -1.30
CA ARG A 71 -4.28 10.18 -2.50
C ARG A 71 -3.41 10.47 -3.72
N ASP A 72 -3.29 9.49 -4.60
CA ASP A 72 -2.57 9.61 -5.86
C ASP A 72 -3.48 9.20 -7.03
N GLU A 73 -3.12 9.60 -8.24
CA GLU A 73 -3.86 9.23 -9.45
C GLU A 73 -3.62 7.76 -9.80
N TRP A 74 -4.67 7.10 -10.26
CA TRP A 74 -4.62 5.70 -10.70
C TRP A 74 -3.56 5.43 -11.77
N LYS A 75 -3.21 6.44 -12.57
CA LYS A 75 -2.19 6.33 -13.62
C LYS A 75 -0.79 6.15 -13.04
N ASN A 76 -0.44 6.88 -11.99
CA ASN A 76 0.86 6.79 -11.33
C ASN A 76 0.99 5.47 -10.55
N LEU A 77 -0.15 4.95 -10.06
CA LEU A 77 -0.23 3.65 -9.40
C LEU A 77 -0.25 2.46 -10.37
N GLY A 78 -0.09 2.70 -11.69
CA GLY A 78 -0.04 1.65 -12.71
C GLY A 78 -1.40 0.99 -13.00
N LEU A 79 -2.51 1.65 -12.64
CA LEU A 79 -3.89 1.17 -12.78
C LEU A 79 -4.64 1.83 -13.95
N SER A 80 -3.92 2.50 -14.86
CA SER A 80 -4.44 3.30 -15.98
C SER A 80 -5.31 2.55 -17.01
N ASN A 81 -5.32 1.21 -16.97
CA ASN A 81 -5.89 0.36 -18.03
C ASN A 81 -7.01 -0.56 -17.52
N LEU A 82 -7.67 -0.20 -16.43
CA LEU A 82 -8.88 -0.90 -16.00
C LEU A 82 -10.01 -0.54 -16.97
N ALA A 83 -10.29 -1.44 -17.90
CA ALA A 83 -11.39 -1.38 -18.85
C ALA A 83 -12.75 -1.47 -18.13
N GLY A 84 -13.07 -0.41 -17.41
CA GLY A 84 -14.29 -0.16 -16.66
C GLY A 84 -14.48 1.34 -16.39
N ASP A 85 -13.53 2.19 -16.79
CA ASP A 85 -13.69 3.65 -16.86
C ASP A 85 -14.55 4.03 -18.09
N THR A 86 -15.77 3.51 -18.11
CA THR A 86 -16.89 4.22 -18.70
C THR A 86 -17.67 4.79 -17.52
N GLN A 87 -17.29 6.03 -17.18
CA GLN A 87 -18.03 7.03 -16.39
C GLN A 87 -17.78 7.12 -14.87
N ALA A 88 -16.81 7.98 -14.52
CA ALA A 88 -17.04 9.04 -13.54
C ALA A 88 -16.39 10.35 -14.04
N ASN A 89 -17.03 10.99 -15.02
CA ASN A 89 -16.85 12.39 -15.33
C ASN A 89 -17.28 13.23 -14.10
N VAL A 90 -16.39 14.00 -13.48
CA VAL A 90 -16.72 15.34 -12.95
C VAL A 90 -15.47 16.21 -13.00
N THR A 91 -15.33 16.95 -14.10
CA THR A 91 -14.88 18.33 -14.04
C THR A 91 -15.71 19.09 -12.99
N LYS A 92 -15.14 19.34 -11.82
CA LYS A 92 -15.55 20.42 -10.90
C LYS A 92 -14.30 20.91 -10.17
N ASP A 93 -13.41 21.58 -10.90
CA ASP A 93 -12.90 22.82 -10.35
C ASP A 93 -13.73 23.95 -10.97
N LYS A 94 -14.39 24.69 -10.08
CA LYS A 94 -15.21 25.84 -10.40
C LYS A 94 -14.26 26.95 -10.87
N ASP A 95 -14.26 27.23 -12.18
CA ASP A 95 -13.97 28.58 -12.63
C ASP A 95 -15.00 29.50 -11.96
N LYS A 96 -14.50 30.24 -10.96
CA LYS A 96 -15.24 31.19 -10.17
C LYS A 96 -15.30 32.49 -10.99
N PRO A 97 -16.48 33.01 -11.37
CA PRO A 97 -16.55 34.37 -11.86
C PRO A 97 -16.39 35.29 -10.65
N ASN A 98 -15.29 36.04 -10.56
CA ASN A 98 -15.34 37.32 -9.89
C ASN A 98 -14.20 38.26 -10.32
N GLN A 99 -14.64 39.37 -10.93
CA GLN A 99 -13.94 40.57 -11.41
C GLN A 99 -13.18 40.47 -12.72
#